data_AF-A0A952HJG9-F1
#
_entry.id   AF-A0A952HJG9-F1
#
_cell.length_a   1.000
_cell.length_b   1.000
_cell.length_c   1.000
_cell.angle_alpha   90.00
_cell.angle_beta   90.00
_cell.angle_gamma   90.00
#
_symmetry.space_group_name_H-M   'P 1'
#
loop_
_entity.id
_entity.type
_entity.pdbx_description
1 polymer ?
#
loop_
_entity_poly.entity_id
_entity_poly.type
_entity_poly.pdbx_seq_one_letter_code
_entity_poly.pdbx_strand_id
1 'polypeptide(L)' 'MKPHNKNQNTNKEELFYKTLQNTFIGIKTEGQSGFTNLTKIRSKYYEKTEKLIKNYIEKTLKKHPISKDELFNNL' A
#
# COMPACT_ATOMS: atom_id res chain seq x y z
N MET A 1 -17.11 -5.40 -31.84
CA MET A 1 -15.79 -5.85 -31.33
C MET A 1 -15.66 -5.42 -29.89
N LYS A 2 -15.41 -6.34 -28.97
CA LYS A 2 -15.27 -6.05 -27.52
C LYS A 2 -13.92 -5.36 -27.27
N PRO A 3 -13.83 -4.27 -26.49
CA PRO A 3 -12.56 -3.90 -25.89
C PRO A 3 -12.26 -4.87 -24.75
N HIS A 4 -11.04 -5.40 -24.79
CA HIS A 4 -10.43 -6.31 -23.85
C HIS A 4 -10.43 -5.71 -22.44
N ASN A 5 -11.02 -6.43 -21.48
CA ASN A 5 -11.19 -5.99 -20.10
C ASN A 5 -9.85 -6.06 -19.34
N LYS A 6 -9.07 -4.97 -19.36
CA LYS A 6 -7.95 -4.75 -18.43
C LYS A 6 -8.53 -4.33 -17.08
N ASN A 7 -8.88 -5.26 -16.19
CA ASN A 7 -9.25 -4.92 -14.80
C ASN A 7 -9.25 -6.15 -13.86
N GLN A 8 -8.11 -6.84 -13.70
CA GLN A 8 -7.96 -7.82 -12.60
C GLN A 8 -6.71 -7.65 -11.72
N ASN A 9 -5.71 -6.85 -12.12
CA ASN A 9 -4.50 -6.62 -11.31
C ASN A 9 -4.56 -5.43 -10.37
N THR A 10 -5.50 -4.51 -10.55
CA THR A 10 -5.62 -3.29 -9.75
C THR A 10 -5.95 -3.56 -8.29
N ASN A 11 -6.36 -4.79 -7.93
CA ASN A 11 -6.88 -5.11 -6.61
C ASN A 11 -5.81 -5.52 -5.59
N LYS A 12 -4.83 -6.36 -5.93
CA LYS A 12 -3.91 -6.93 -4.91
C LYS A 12 -2.84 -5.96 -4.41
N GLU A 13 -2.23 -5.18 -5.30
CA GLU A 13 -1.28 -4.12 -4.90
C GLU A 13 -1.99 -3.08 -4.02
N GLU A 14 -3.19 -2.64 -4.43
CA GLU A 14 -3.99 -1.71 -3.66
C GLU A 14 -4.41 -2.30 -2.30
N LEU A 15 -4.86 -3.56 -2.29
CA LEU A 15 -5.22 -4.28 -1.07
C LEU A 15 -4.02 -4.43 -0.13
N PHE A 16 -2.84 -4.71 -0.65
CA PHE A 16 -1.60 -4.78 0.13
C PHE A 16 -1.33 -3.44 0.82
N TYR A 17 -1.26 -2.33 0.07
CA TYR A 17 -0.98 -1.02 0.66
C TYR A 17 -2.08 -0.55 1.61
N LYS A 18 -3.35 -0.82 1.29
CA LYS A 18 -4.48 -0.49 2.16
C LYS A 18 -4.45 -1.29 3.46
N THR A 19 -4.15 -2.59 3.38
CA THR A 19 -4.00 -3.45 4.56
C THR A 19 -2.84 -2.98 5.42
N LEU A 20 -1.68 -2.71 4.79
CA LEU A 20 -0.51 -2.19 5.47
C LEU A 20 -0.81 -0.85 6.15
N GLN A 21 -1.48 0.09 5.46
CA GLN A 21 -1.89 1.36 6.03
C GLN A 21 -2.80 1.17 7.25
N ASN A 22 -3.80 0.29 7.14
CA ASN A 22 -4.73 0.00 8.23
C ASN A 22 -4.05 -0.65 9.43
N THR A 23 -3.08 -1.54 9.21
CA THR A 23 -2.29 -2.17 10.29
C THR A 23 -1.45 -1.13 11.03
N PHE A 24 -0.86 -0.16 10.33
CA PHE A 24 0.02 0.84 10.94
C PHE A 24 -0.71 2.03 11.57
N ILE A 25 -1.74 2.54 10.89
CA ILE A 25 -2.45 3.76 11.31
C ILE A 25 -3.66 3.42 12.19
N GLY A 26 -4.32 2.30 11.91
CA GLY A 26 -5.63 1.95 12.46
C GLY A 26 -6.77 2.62 11.70
N ILE A 27 -8.01 2.38 12.16
CA ILE A 27 -9.22 2.99 11.58
C ILE A 27 -9.22 4.48 11.94
N LYS A 28 -9.40 5.35 10.94
CA LYS A 28 -9.62 6.78 11.19
C LYS A 28 -10.91 6.96 11.98
N THR A 29 -10.81 7.55 13.15
CA THR A 29 -11.97 8.04 13.90
C THR A 29 -12.02 9.56 13.77
N GLU A 30 -13.22 10.08 13.52
CA GLU A 30 -13.45 11.52 13.42
C GLU A 30 -13.56 12.15 14.81
N GLY A 31 -13.10 13.39 14.96
CA GLY A 31 -13.18 14.16 16.21
C GLY A 31 -11.85 14.84 16.62
N GLN A 32 -11.91 15.67 17.66
CA GLN A 32 -10.75 16.32 18.28
C GLN A 32 -10.49 15.67 19.64
N SER A 33 -9.74 14.57 19.64
CA SER A 33 -9.28 13.90 20.86
C SER A 33 -7.77 13.63 20.79
N GLY A 34 -7.16 13.23 21.92
CA GLY A 34 -5.77 12.77 21.94
C GLY A 34 -5.52 11.63 20.96
N PHE A 35 -6.53 10.79 20.68
CA PHE A 35 -6.46 9.71 19.70
C PHE A 35 -6.27 10.25 18.27
N THR A 36 -6.96 11.32 17.88
CA THR A 36 -6.80 11.96 16.56
C THR A 36 -5.38 12.47 16.35
N ASN A 37 -4.73 12.98 17.40
CA ASN A 37 -3.34 13.42 17.32
C ASN A 37 -2.37 12.25 17.08
N LEU A 38 -2.60 11.12 17.76
CA LEU A 38 -1.80 9.90 17.56
C LEU A 38 -1.94 9.35 16.14
N THR A 39 -3.15 9.31 15.59
CA THR A 39 -3.38 8.86 14.20
C THR A 39 -2.68 9.75 13.19
N LYS A 40 -2.66 11.08 13.41
CA LYS A 40 -1.91 12.03 12.56
C LYS A 40 -0.40 11.77 12.61
N ILE A 41 0.16 11.51 13.80
CA ILE A 41 1.58 11.18 13.97
C ILE A 41 1.89 9.86 13.24
N ARG A 42 1.10 8.80 13.48
CA ARG A 42 1.26 7.49 12.81
C ARG A 42 1.18 7.62 11.30
N SER A 43 0.25 8.42 10.77
CA SER A 43 0.13 8.67 9.33
C SER A 43 1.41 9.29 8.74
N LYS A 44 1.99 10.29 9.40
CA LYS A 44 3.25 10.92 8.94
C LYS A 44 4.43 9.95 8.93
N TYR A 45 4.49 9.04 9.90
CA TYR A 45 5.51 7.98 9.89
C TYR A 45 5.25 6.96 8.78
N TYR A 46 4.00 6.53 8.63
CA TYR A 46 3.60 5.60 7.58
C TYR A 46 3.94 6.12 6.18
N GLU A 47 3.71 7.40 5.89
CA GLU A 47 4.07 8.01 4.60
C GLU A 47 5.56 7.86 4.26
N LYS A 48 6.44 7.96 5.26
CA LYS A 48 7.88 7.74 5.06
C LYS A 48 8.19 6.27 4.84
N THR A 49 7.58 5.38 5.63
CA THR A 49 7.74 3.93 5.53
C THR A 49 7.24 3.39 4.19
N GLU A 50 6.06 3.83 3.74
CA GLU A 50 5.46 3.42 2.47
C GLU A 50 6.36 3.79 1.29
N LYS A 51 6.97 4.99 1.31
CA LYS A 51 7.96 5.39 0.30
C LYS A 51 9.18 4.47 0.28
N LEU A 52 9.68 4.07 1.46
CA LEU A 52 10.81 3.14 1.55
C LEU A 52 10.45 1.76 1.00
N ILE A 53 9.26 1.25 1.32
CA ILE A 53 8.75 -0.04 0.83
C ILE A 53 8.59 -0.01 -0.69
N LYS A 54 7.97 1.03 -1.24
CA LYS A 54 7.81 1.20 -2.70
C LYS A 54 9.15 1.21 -3.42
N ASN A 55 10.12 1.96 -2.90
CA ASN A 55 11.48 2.02 -3.46
C ASN A 55 12.19 0.66 -3.38
N TYR A 56 12.03 -0.07 -2.27
CA TYR A 56 12.60 -1.41 -2.11
C TYR A 56 12.01 -2.40 -3.13
N ILE A 57 10.68 -2.39 -3.31
CA ILE A 57 9.99 -3.20 -4.31
C ILE A 57 10.49 -2.85 -5.72
N GLU A 58 10.57 -1.56 -6.07
CA GLU A 58 11.06 -1.13 -7.38
C GLU A 58 12.50 -1.61 -7.66
N LYS A 59 13.39 -1.48 -6.68
CA LYS A 59 14.77 -1.99 -6.79
C LYS A 59 14.83 -3.50 -6.93
N THR A 60 13.97 -4.22 -6.21
CA THR A 60 13.90 -5.68 -6.26
C THR A 60 13.42 -6.16 -7.62
N LEU A 61 12.39 -5.52 -8.18
CA LEU A 61 11.88 -5.80 -9.52
C LEU A 61 12.91 -5.48 -10.62
N LYS A 62 13.74 -4.45 -10.42
CA LYS A 62 14.86 -4.15 -11.32
C LYS A 62 15.95 -5.23 -11.29
N LYS A 63 16.23 -5.79 -10.10
CA LYS A 63 17.27 -6.82 -9.91
C LYS A 63 16.82 -8.22 -10.33
N HIS A 64 15.54 -8.53 -10.07
CA HIS A 64 14.91 -9.80 -10.39
C HIS A 64 13.65 -9.48 -11.19
N PRO A 65 13.65 -9.70 -12.52
CA PRO A 65 12.53 -9.32 -13.38
C PRO A 65 11.35 -10.30 -13.24
N ILE A 66 10.79 -10.38 -12.04
CA ILE A 66 9.46 -10.93 -11.79
C ILE A 66 8.42 -9.86 -12.08
N SER A 67 7.21 -10.25 -12.47
CA SER A 67 6.15 -9.27 -12.67
C SER A 67 5.67 -8.70 -11.34
N LYS A 68 5.19 -7.45 -11.34
CA LYS A 68 4.52 -6.87 -10.16
C LYS A 68 3.33 -7.74 -9.72
N ASP A 69 2.58 -8.26 -10.67
CA ASP A 69 1.41 -9.09 -10.40
C ASP A 69 1.81 -10.38 -9.69
N GLU A 70 2.88 -11.03 -10.14
CA GLU A 70 3.43 -12.22 -9.48
C GLU A 70 3.94 -11.90 -8.07
N LEU A 71 4.62 -10.77 -7.87
CA LEU A 71 5.04 -10.32 -6.55
C LEU A 71 3.83 -10.16 -5.61
N PHE A 72 2.82 -9.38 -5.99
CA PHE A 72 1.65 -9.13 -5.15
C PHE A 72 0.66 -10.30 -5.10
N ASN A 73 0.78 -11.29 -5.98
CA ASN A 73 0.03 -12.54 -5.88
C ASN A 73 0.56 -13.43 -4.74
N ASN A 74 1.84 -13.31 -4.41
CA ASN A 74 2.54 -14.11 -3.40
C ASN A 74 2.59 -13.43 -2.01
N LEU A 75 2.05 -12.22 -1.88
CA LEU A 75 1.94 -11.44 -0.64
C LEU A 75 0.48 -11.36 -0.20
#